data_AF-A0A379T944-F1
#
_entry.id   AF-A0A379T944-F1
#
_cell.length_a   1.000
_cell.length_b   1.000
_cell.length_c   1.000
_cell.angle_alpha   90.00
_cell.angle_beta   90.00
_cell.angle_gamma   90.00
#
_symmetry.space_group_name_H-M   'P 1'
#
loop_
_entity.id
_entity.type
_entity.pdbx_description
1 polymer ?
#
loop_
_entity_poly.entity_id
_entity_poly.type
_entity_poly.pdbx_seq_one_letter_code
_entity_poly.pdbx_strand_id
1 'polypeptide(L)'
;MAQFYSAKRRVTTRQIITVKVNDLDPFGQGVARHNGKALFIPGLLPEESAEVIITEDKKQFSRARVLRRLNDSPERETPRCPHFGVCGGCQQQHIGIALQQRSKSAALARLMKHEVNDIIAGAPWGYRRRARLSLKLSVG
;
A
#
# COMPACT_ATOMS: atom_id res chain seq x y z
N MET A 1 -5.90 -18.10 40.81
CA MET A 1 -6.88 -17.31 40.05
C MET A 1 -6.17 -16.75 38.82
N ALA A 2 -6.43 -17.29 37.63
CA ALA A 2 -5.82 -16.77 36.40
C ALA A 2 -6.61 -15.52 35.96
N GLN A 3 -5.95 -14.36 35.95
CA GLN A 3 -6.53 -13.16 35.34
C GLN A 3 -6.40 -13.27 33.83
N PHE A 4 -7.50 -13.55 33.15
CA PHE A 4 -7.58 -13.45 31.70
C PHE A 4 -7.53 -11.97 31.31
N TYR A 5 -6.37 -11.52 30.83
CA TYR A 5 -6.23 -10.19 30.25
C TYR A 5 -7.13 -10.10 29.01
N SER A 6 -8.20 -9.30 29.10
CA SER A 6 -9.01 -8.93 27.95
C SER A 6 -8.57 -7.54 27.50
N ALA A 7 -7.95 -7.44 26.32
CA ALA A 7 -7.53 -6.18 25.75
C ALA A 7 -8.76 -5.28 25.56
N LYS A 8 -8.82 -4.13 26.26
CA LYS A 8 -9.86 -3.12 26.02
C LYS A 8 -9.85 -2.73 24.55
N ARG A 9 -10.97 -2.97 23.87
CA ARG A 9 -11.17 -2.60 22.47
C ARG A 9 -11.08 -1.08 22.35
N ARG A 10 -9.95 -0.57 21.84
CA ARG A 10 -9.84 0.84 21.47
C ARG A 10 -10.84 1.09 20.35
N VAL A 11 -11.85 1.90 20.64
CA VAL A 11 -12.74 2.44 19.62
C VAL A 11 -11.91 3.47 18.85
N THR A 12 -11.40 3.09 17.68
CA THR A 12 -10.82 4.05 16.76
C THR A 12 -11.94 4.97 16.32
N THR A 13 -11.96 6.20 16.84
CA THR A 13 -12.79 7.26 16.29
C THR A 13 -12.45 7.36 14.81
N ARG A 14 -13.44 7.18 13.94
CA ARG A 14 -13.30 7.23 12.48
C ARG A 14 -13.00 8.66 12.05
N GLN A 15 -11.77 9.10 12.29
CA GLN A 15 -11.31 10.44 11.96
C GLN A 15 -11.03 10.52 10.46
N ILE A 16 -11.62 11.52 9.82
CA ILE A 16 -11.31 11.89 8.42
C ILE A 16 -10.28 13.00 8.46
N ILE A 17 -9.21 12.84 7.70
CA ILE A 17 -8.11 13.81 7.60
C ILE A 17 -7.69 13.96 6.14
N THR A 18 -7.16 15.14 5.81
CA THR A 18 -6.48 15.37 4.54
C THR A 18 -4.99 15.14 4.73
N VAL A 19 -4.39 14.36 3.83
CA VAL A 19 -2.97 14.01 3.88
C VAL A 19 -2.33 14.16 2.53
N LYS A 20 -1.03 14.49 2.52
CA LYS A 20 -0.15 14.37 1.35
C LYS A 20 0.80 13.20 1.58
N VAL A 21 0.94 12.34 0.58
CA VAL A 21 1.83 11.17 0.61
C VAL A 21 3.20 11.57 0.10
N ASN A 22 4.25 11.14 0.81
CA ASN A 22 5.63 11.47 0.48
C ASN A 22 6.39 10.28 -0.12
N ASP A 23 6.06 9.06 0.33
CA ASP A 23 6.81 7.86 -0.01
C ASP A 23 5.89 6.67 -0.27
N LEU A 24 6.47 5.61 -0.82
CA LEU A 24 5.88 4.27 -0.86
C LEU A 24 6.60 3.35 0.11
N ASP A 25 5.86 2.50 0.81
CA ASP A 25 6.45 1.37 1.50
C ASP A 25 6.85 0.25 0.50
N PRO A 26 7.60 -0.78 0.94
CA PRO A 26 7.98 -1.89 0.06
C PRO A 26 6.81 -2.65 -0.58
N PHE A 27 5.60 -2.54 -0.01
CA PHE A 27 4.38 -3.17 -0.53
C PHE A 27 3.62 -2.26 -1.51
N GLY A 28 4.04 -1.01 -1.68
CA GLY A 28 3.41 -0.01 -2.54
C GLY A 28 2.23 0.70 -1.90
N GLN A 29 2.16 0.73 -0.57
CA GLN A 29 1.23 1.60 0.16
C GLN A 29 1.82 3.00 0.25
N GLY A 30 0.99 4.03 0.08
CA GLY A 30 1.38 5.40 0.35
C GLY A 30 1.72 5.59 1.82
N VAL A 31 2.82 6.28 2.10
CA VAL A 31 3.28 6.63 3.44
C VAL A 31 3.18 8.14 3.62
N ALA A 32 2.37 8.53 4.61
CA ALA A 32 2.28 9.88 5.11
C ALA A 32 2.67 9.93 6.60
N ARG A 33 2.71 11.12 7.17
CA ARG A 33 2.82 11.31 8.63
C ARG A 33 1.64 12.10 9.16
N HIS A 34 1.07 11.63 10.27
CA HIS A 34 0.02 12.33 10.99
C HIS A 34 0.28 12.20 12.50
N ASN A 35 0.28 13.33 13.22
CA ASN A 35 0.55 13.39 14.67
C ASN A 35 1.84 12.64 15.07
N GLY A 36 2.91 12.79 14.30
CA GLY A 36 4.21 12.16 14.55
C GLY A 36 4.27 10.65 14.26
N LYS A 37 3.17 10.02 13.84
CA LYS A 37 3.12 8.60 13.46
C LYS A 37 3.18 8.41 11.95
N ALA A 38 3.72 7.26 11.53
CA ALA A 38 3.58 6.81 10.15
C ALA A 38 2.12 6.42 9.87
N LEU A 39 1.59 6.86 8.74
CA LEU A 39 0.25 6.56 8.27
C LEU A 39 0.35 5.83 6.93
N PHE A 40 -0.10 4.56 6.91
CA PHE A 40 -0.08 3.72 5.71
C PHE A 40 -1.44 3.77 5.01
N ILE A 41 -1.43 4.12 3.72
CA ILE A 41 -2.63 4.34 2.90
C ILE A 41 -2.51 3.56 1.58
N PRO A 42 -3.11 2.37 1.47
CA PRO A 42 -3.17 1.63 0.22
C PRO A 42 -3.82 2.46 -0.89
N GLY A 43 -3.23 2.46 -2.08
CA GLY A 43 -3.80 3.08 -3.28
C GLY A 43 -3.42 4.55 -3.53
N LEU A 44 -2.63 5.18 -2.64
CA LEU A 44 -2.04 6.50 -2.90
C LEU A 44 -0.57 6.42 -3.27
N LEU A 45 -0.16 7.30 -4.19
CA LEU A 45 1.21 7.48 -4.67
C LEU A 45 1.87 8.70 -4.00
N PRO A 46 3.21 8.79 -4.06
CA PRO A 46 3.93 10.01 -3.72
C PRO A 46 3.42 11.22 -4.49
N GLU A 47 3.44 12.39 -3.83
CA GLU A 47 2.89 13.67 -4.29
C GLU A 47 1.36 13.77 -4.36
N GLU A 48 0.64 12.69 -4.08
CA GLU A 48 -0.82 12.72 -4.02
C GLU A 48 -1.34 13.25 -2.69
N SER A 49 -2.41 14.04 -2.78
CA SER A 49 -3.22 14.49 -1.66
C SER A 49 -4.57 13.79 -1.67
N ALA A 50 -5.08 13.42 -0.50
CA ALA A 50 -6.37 12.75 -0.37
C ALA A 50 -7.04 13.01 0.97
N GLU A 51 -8.37 12.95 0.97
CA GLU A 51 -9.17 12.70 2.17
C GLU A 51 -9.15 11.21 2.48
N VAL A 52 -8.70 10.87 3.69
CA VAL A 52 -8.57 9.49 4.15
C VAL A 52 -9.26 9.33 5.50
N ILE A 53 -9.79 8.14 5.75
CA ILE A 53 -10.37 7.76 7.03
C ILE A 53 -9.47 6.76 7.73
N ILE A 54 -9.11 7.05 8.98
CA ILE A 54 -8.30 6.16 9.81
C ILE A 54 -9.11 4.90 10.14
N THR A 55 -8.57 3.74 9.77
CA THR A 55 -9.18 2.43 10.00
C THR A 55 -8.56 1.70 11.19
N GLU A 56 -7.29 1.99 11.51
CA GLU A 56 -6.57 1.42 12.64
C GLU A 56 -5.59 2.46 13.21
N ASP A 57 -5.58 2.64 14.53
CA ASP A 57 -4.63 3.54 15.21
C ASP A 57 -3.88 2.79 16.31
N LYS A 58 -2.59 2.56 16.09
CA LYS A 58 -1.67 1.90 17.03
C LYS A 58 -0.72 2.92 17.64
N LYS A 59 0.11 2.46 18.58
CA LYS A 59 1.07 3.32 19.29
C LYS A 59 2.08 3.98 18.32
N GLN A 60 2.62 3.21 17.37
CA GLN A 60 3.71 3.65 16.48
C GLN A 60 3.25 4.04 15.07
N PHE A 61 2.08 3.55 14.64
CA PHE A 61 1.58 3.78 13.29
C PHE A 61 0.06 3.75 13.25
N SER A 62 -0.48 4.24 12.15
CA SER A 62 -1.90 4.18 11.83
C SER A 62 -2.10 3.66 10.40
N ARG A 63 -3.27 3.11 10.11
CA ARG A 63 -3.71 2.74 8.76
C ARG A 63 -4.94 3.54 8.39
N ALA A 64 -5.04 3.92 7.13
CA ALA A 64 -6.21 4.60 6.60
C ALA A 64 -6.61 4.05 5.23
N ARG A 65 -7.85 4.31 4.84
CA ARG A 65 -8.33 4.09 3.47
C ARG A 65 -8.67 5.42 2.82
N VAL A 66 -8.46 5.51 1.51
CA VAL A 66 -8.85 6.68 0.71
C VAL A 66 -10.38 6.78 0.68
N LEU A 67 -10.89 7.97 0.97
CA LEU A 67 -12.29 8.34 0.70
C LEU A 67 -12.38 9.06 -0.64
N ARG A 68 -11.53 10.07 -0.81
CA ARG A 68 -11.51 10.92 -1.99
C ARG A 68 -10.09 11.37 -2.26
N ARG A 69 -9.58 11.04 -3.44
CA ARG A 69 -8.29 11.53 -3.91
C ARG A 69 -8.48 12.94 -4.49
N LEU A 70 -7.58 13.86 -4.17
CA LEU A 70 -7.71 15.29 -4.51
C LEU A 70 -6.89 15.67 -5.76
N ASN A 71 -5.86 14.88 -6.09
CA ASN A 71 -5.04 15.04 -7.29
C ASN A 71 -4.47 13.67 -7.73
N ASP A 72 -3.92 13.60 -8.94
CA ASP A 72 -3.26 12.41 -9.46
C ASP A 72 -1.76 12.66 -9.61
N SER A 73 -0.95 11.69 -9.19
CA SER A 73 0.48 11.66 -9.51
C SER A 73 0.68 11.45 -11.01
N PRO A 74 1.68 12.08 -11.65
CA PRO A 74 2.02 11.80 -13.05
C PRO A 74 2.47 10.34 -13.27
N GLU A 75 2.88 9.63 -12.22
CA GLU A 75 3.25 8.22 -12.28
C GLU A 75 2.09 7.27 -11.95
N ARG A 76 0.86 7.79 -11.85
CA ARG A 76 -0.32 6.96 -11.72
C ARG A 76 -0.65 6.29 -13.05
N GLU A 77 -0.83 4.98 -13.00
CA GLU A 77 -1.37 4.22 -14.12
C GLU A 77 -2.80 3.75 -13.82
N THR A 78 -3.60 3.59 -14.87
CA THR A 78 -4.89 2.90 -14.74
C THR A 78 -4.65 1.40 -14.69
N PRO A 79 -5.06 0.69 -13.62
CA PRO A 79 -4.89 -0.76 -13.54
C PRO A 79 -5.53 -1.49 -14.73
N ARG A 80 -4.77 -2.39 -15.37
CA ARG A 80 -5.28 -3.17 -16.51
C ARG A 80 -6.21 -4.32 -16.11
N CYS A 81 -6.03 -4.87 -14.90
CA CYS A 81 -6.82 -6.00 -14.43
C CYS A 81 -8.10 -5.52 -13.74
N PRO A 82 -9.29 -5.96 -14.18
CA PRO A 82 -10.57 -5.57 -13.55
C PRO A 82 -10.71 -6.10 -12.11
N HIS A 83 -9.92 -7.11 -11.73
CA HIS A 83 -9.92 -7.66 -10.38
C HIS A 83 -8.93 -6.97 -9.43
N PHE A 84 -8.16 -5.99 -9.92
CA PHE A 84 -7.20 -5.26 -9.08
C PHE A 84 -7.90 -4.57 -7.91
N GLY A 85 -7.28 -4.61 -6.72
CA GLY A 85 -7.86 -4.09 -5.48
C GLY A 85 -8.74 -5.09 -4.71
N VAL A 86 -9.27 -6.12 -5.38
CA VAL A 86 -10.01 -7.23 -4.73
C VAL A 86 -9.18 -8.51 -4.71
N CYS A 87 -8.58 -8.87 -5.85
CA CYS A 87 -7.67 -10.00 -5.97
C CYS A 87 -6.31 -9.68 -5.36
N GLY A 88 -5.84 -10.52 -4.43
CA GLY A 88 -4.54 -10.35 -3.76
C GLY A 88 -3.31 -10.64 -4.64
N GLY A 89 -3.48 -10.90 -5.94
CA GLY A 89 -2.40 -11.29 -6.84
C GLY A 89 -1.43 -10.16 -7.21
N CYS A 90 -1.90 -8.91 -7.21
CA CYS A 90 -1.10 -7.72 -7.54
C CYS A 90 -1.39 -6.58 -6.56
N GLN A 91 -0.35 -5.84 -6.16
CA GLN A 91 -0.47 -4.72 -5.23
C GLN A 91 -0.30 -3.35 -5.89
N GLN A 92 0.44 -3.27 -7.01
CA GLN A 92 0.98 -2.00 -7.53
C GLN A 92 0.54 -1.65 -8.98
N GLN A 93 -0.53 -2.23 -9.53
CA GLN A 93 -0.93 -1.94 -10.92
C GLN A 93 -1.33 -0.47 -11.17
N HIS A 94 -1.58 0.30 -10.12
CA HIS A 94 -1.89 1.72 -10.17
C HIS A 94 -0.65 2.62 -10.17
N ILE A 95 0.55 2.02 -10.10
CA ILE A 95 1.85 2.68 -10.03
C ILE A 95 2.60 2.39 -11.31
N GLY A 96 3.13 3.43 -11.96
CA GLY A 96 3.95 3.27 -13.16
C GLY A 96 5.20 2.43 -12.90
N ILE A 97 5.64 1.69 -13.92
CA ILE A 97 6.77 0.74 -13.78
C ILE A 97 8.05 1.43 -13.29
N ALA A 98 8.32 2.67 -13.76
CA ALA A 98 9.47 3.46 -13.33
C ALA A 98 9.44 3.72 -11.81
N LEU A 99 8.31 4.18 -11.25
CA LEU A 99 8.15 4.36 -9.81
C LEU A 99 8.25 3.03 -9.02
N GLN A 100 7.68 1.94 -9.53
CA GLN A 100 7.82 0.63 -8.89
C GLN A 100 9.29 0.21 -8.78
N GLN A 101 10.07 0.43 -9.83
CA GLN A 101 11.50 0.13 -9.87
C GLN A 101 12.29 1.04 -8.93
N ARG A 102 12.11 2.37 -9.03
CA ARG A 102 12.80 3.35 -8.17
C ARG A 102 12.54 3.12 -6.69
N SER A 103 11.28 2.90 -6.30
CA SER A 103 10.90 2.66 -4.90
C SER A 103 11.54 1.39 -4.34
N LYS A 104 11.57 0.29 -5.10
CA LYS A 104 12.20 -0.99 -4.70
C LYS A 104 13.72 -0.85 -4.63
N SER A 105 14.35 -0.22 -5.61
CA SER A 105 15.80 0.01 -5.61
C SER A 105 16.23 0.89 -4.45
N ALA A 106 15.49 1.97 -4.15
CA ALA A 106 15.77 2.82 -3.00
C ALA A 106 15.60 2.06 -1.66
N ALA A 107 14.59 1.19 -1.54
CA ALA A 107 14.41 0.36 -0.36
C ALA A 107 15.56 -0.64 -0.17
N LEU A 108 16.00 -1.30 -1.25
CA LEU A 108 17.13 -2.21 -1.24
C LEU A 108 18.44 -1.49 -0.89
N ALA A 109 18.69 -0.33 -1.51
CA ALA A 109 19.89 0.45 -1.27
C ALA A 109 20.03 0.87 0.20
N ARG A 110 18.93 1.33 0.81
CA ARG A 110 18.91 1.67 2.24
C ARG A 110 19.19 0.46 3.13
N LEU A 111 18.64 -0.70 2.78
CA LEU A 111 18.83 -1.93 3.56
C LEU A 111 20.28 -2.42 3.50
N MET A 112 20.88 -2.37 2.31
CA MET A 112 22.25 -2.84 2.06
C MET A 112 23.31 -1.79 2.41
N LYS A 113 22.90 -0.52 2.62
CA LYS A 113 23.80 0.64 2.73
C LYS A 113 24.76 0.74 1.54
N HIS A 114 24.27 0.40 0.36
CA HIS A 114 25.02 0.38 -0.90
C HIS A 114 24.08 0.74 -2.05
N GLU A 115 24.57 1.45 -3.06
CA GLU A 115 23.76 1.83 -4.22
C GLU A 115 23.37 0.60 -5.07
N VAL A 116 22.20 0.68 -5.72
CA VAL A 116 21.72 -0.34 -6.66
C VAL A 116 22.06 0.14 -8.06
N ASN A 117 23.02 -0.53 -8.71
CA ASN A 117 23.57 -0.08 -9.98
C ASN A 117 22.62 -0.36 -11.15
N ASP A 118 22.07 -1.57 -11.24
CA ASP A 118 21.28 -2.02 -12.38
C ASP A 118 19.93 -2.63 -11.97
N ILE A 119 18.92 -2.41 -12.80
CA ILE A 119 17.59 -3.01 -12.66
C ILE A 119 17.37 -3.97 -13.83
N ILE A 120 17.46 -5.27 -13.57
CA ILE A 120 17.16 -6.30 -14.55
C ILE A 120 15.63 -6.46 -14.64
N ALA A 121 15.06 -6.15 -15.80
CA ALA A 121 13.62 -6.20 -16.03
C ALA A 121 13.28 -6.85 -17.39
N GLY A 122 12.09 -7.45 -17.47
CA GLY A 122 11.49 -7.95 -18.71
C GLY A 122 10.14 -7.31 -18.99
N ALA A 123 9.32 -7.95 -19.81
CA ALA A 123 7.97 -7.47 -20.10
C ALA A 123 7.13 -7.32 -18.80
N PRO A 124 6.49 -6.17 -18.56
CA PRO A 124 5.74 -5.92 -17.31
C PRO A 124 4.41 -6.68 -17.25
N TRP A 125 3.94 -7.23 -18.37
CA TRP A 125 2.69 -7.99 -18.51
C TRP A 125 2.94 -9.34 -19.16
N GLY A 126 2.09 -10.32 -18.86
CA GLY A 126 2.24 -11.69 -19.40
C GLY A 126 3.42 -12.47 -18.84
N TYR A 127 4.10 -11.95 -17.82
CA TYR A 127 5.36 -12.54 -17.30
C TYR A 127 5.17 -13.83 -16.48
N ARG A 128 3.97 -14.10 -15.95
CA ARG A 128 3.71 -15.32 -15.15
C ARG A 128 3.43 -16.50 -16.08
N ARG A 129 4.38 -17.43 -16.18
CA ARG A 129 4.22 -18.70 -16.93
C ARG A 129 3.34 -19.77 -16.29
N ARG A 130 2.89 -19.55 -15.04
CA ARG A 130 2.06 -20.51 -14.29
C ARG A 130 1.16 -19.79 -13.30
N ALA A 131 -0.02 -20.36 -13.03
CA ALA A 131 -0.95 -19.93 -11.99
C ALA A 131 -1.52 -21.14 -11.25
N ARG A 132 -1.90 -20.95 -9.99
CA ARG A 132 -2.66 -21.93 -9.20
C ARG A 132 -3.98 -21.27 -8.80
N LEU A 133 -5.08 -21.86 -9.22
CA LEU A 133 -6.42 -21.35 -8.97
C LEU A 133 -7.09 -22.20 -7.88
N SER A 134 -7.51 -21.55 -6.80
CA SER A 134 -8.25 -22.20 -5.72
C SER A 134 -9.72 -22.34 -6.10
N LEU A 135 -10.29 -23.53 -5.90
CA LEU A 135 -11.71 -23.79 -6.08
C LEU A 135 -12.36 -23.97 -4.70
N LYS A 136 -13.50 -23.31 -4.49
CA LYS A 136 -14.33 -23.48 -3.29
C LYS A 136 -15.74 -23.85 -3.74
N LEU A 137 -16.20 -25.03 -3.35
CA LEU A 137 -17.59 -25.43 -3.51
C LEU A 137 -18.39 -24.91 -2.31
N SER A 138 -19.39 -24.07 -2.57
CA SER A 138 -20.42 -23.74 -1.59
C SER A 138 -21.54 -24.76 -1.73
N VAL A 139 -21.64 -25.67 -0.77
CA VAL A 139 -22.83 -26.54 -0.62
C VAL A 139 -23.89 -25.68 0.06
N GLY A 140 -25.07 -25.59 -0.56
CA GLY A 140 -26.21 -24.82 -0.06
C GLY A 140 -26.80 -25.39 1.22
#